data_AF-A0AA94L256-F1
#
_entry.id   AF-A0AA94L256-F1
#
_cell.length_a   1.000
_cell.length_b   1.000
_cell.length_c   1.000
_cell.angle_alpha   90.00
_cell.angle_beta   90.00
_cell.angle_gamma   90.00
#
_symmetry.space_group_name_H-M   'P 1'
#
loop_
_entity.id
_entity.type
_entity.pdbx_description
1 polymer ?
#
loop_
_entity_poly.entity_id
_entity_poly.type
_entity_poly.pdbx_seq_one_letter_code
_entity_poly.pdbx_strand_id
1 'polypeptide(L)'
;MEEPRGEAWKQMADFLGMLTSVSGVKFIVLIDMNGNRIYHPEAQKIGAHVVGGDEGEALKGKTYISSARGTFGFSQRAFRPVYAENGRQVGAVVVGIMSRDEVRSPANICGAAFPENLRRQRPFAMFSLPSSCPVFEPYAQWCR
;
A
#
# COMPACT_ATOMS: atom_id res chain seq x y z
N MET A 1 14.72 -18.54 28.90
CA MET A 1 14.41 -18.61 27.47
C MET A 1 15.39 -17.67 26.80
N GLU A 2 16.43 -18.20 26.16
CA GLU A 2 17.39 -17.38 25.40
C GLU A 2 16.66 -16.73 24.23
N GLU A 3 16.72 -15.40 24.16
CA GLU A 3 16.34 -14.62 22.98
C GLU A 3 17.22 -15.09 21.80
N PRO A 4 16.65 -15.72 20.75
CA PRO A 4 17.41 -16.51 19.78
C PRO A 4 18.36 -15.70 18.86
N ARG A 5 18.57 -14.42 19.14
CA ARG A 5 19.27 -13.47 18.26
C ARG A 5 20.32 -12.58 18.94
N GLY A 6 20.55 -12.75 20.25
CA GLY A 6 21.63 -12.09 21.01
C GLY A 6 21.44 -10.58 21.26
N GLU A 7 22.40 -9.96 21.96
CA GLU A 7 22.34 -8.54 22.39
C GLU A 7 22.25 -7.55 21.23
N ALA A 8 22.92 -7.82 20.10
CA ALA A 8 22.88 -6.95 18.92
C ALA A 8 21.46 -6.83 18.34
N TRP A 9 20.71 -7.93 18.35
CA TRP A 9 19.32 -7.93 17.90
C TRP A 9 18.43 -7.06 18.79
N LYS A 10 18.63 -7.15 20.11
CA LYS A 10 17.89 -6.35 21.08
C LYS A 10 18.14 -4.85 20.84
N GLN A 11 19.40 -4.44 20.69
CA GLN A 11 19.75 -3.06 20.37
C GLN A 11 19.11 -2.57 19.06
N MET A 12 19.09 -3.41 18.03
CA MET A 12 18.42 -3.10 16.77
C MET A 12 16.90 -2.96 16.96
N ALA A 13 16.28 -3.89 17.67
CA ALA A 13 14.84 -3.88 17.93
C ALA A 13 14.40 -2.65 18.73
N ASP A 14 15.18 -2.28 19.75
CA ASP A 14 14.97 -1.09 20.57
C ASP A 14 15.10 0.18 19.73
N PHE A 15 16.12 0.26 18.87
CA PHE A 15 16.32 1.38 17.96
C PHE A 15 15.18 1.51 16.94
N LEU A 16 14.72 0.41 16.34
CA LEU A 16 13.57 0.42 15.43
C LEU A 16 12.26 0.82 16.14
N GLY A 17 12.09 0.42 17.40
CA GLY A 17 10.98 0.86 18.24
C GLY A 17 11.02 2.37 18.49
N MET A 18 12.19 2.90 18.85
CA MET A 18 12.41 4.34 19.00
C MET A 18 12.10 5.08 17.69
N LEU A 19 12.65 4.62 16.56
CA LEU A 19 12.41 5.22 15.24
C LEU A 19 10.94 5.27 14.88
N THR A 20 10.20 4.20 15.15
CA THR A 20 8.75 4.15 14.92
C THR A 20 8.04 5.23 15.76
N SER A 21 8.45 5.41 17.02
CA SER A 21 7.86 6.41 17.91
C SER A 21 8.15 7.86 17.51
N VAL A 22 9.37 8.16 17.02
CA VAL A 22 9.78 9.55 16.72
C VAL A 22 9.42 10.00 15.31
N SER A 23 9.31 9.07 14.35
CA SER A 23 9.06 9.41 12.94
C SER A 23 7.58 9.58 12.59
N GLY A 24 6.66 9.27 13.52
CA GLY A 24 5.21 9.32 13.28
C GLY A 24 4.70 8.25 12.32
N VAL A 25 5.52 7.25 11.98
CA VAL A 25 5.09 6.08 11.20
C VAL A 25 4.34 5.09 12.09
N LYS A 26 3.40 4.35 11.52
CA LYS A 26 2.60 3.39 12.27
C LYS A 26 3.37 2.11 12.58
N PHE A 27 4.19 1.65 11.65
CA PHE A 27 5.01 0.46 11.81
C PHE A 27 6.22 0.48 10.89
N ILE A 28 7.29 -0.16 11.34
CA ILE A 28 8.46 -0.56 10.54
C ILE A 28 8.53 -2.08 10.61
N VAL A 29 8.62 -2.74 9.46
CA VAL A 29 8.64 -4.20 9.33
C VAL A 29 9.80 -4.59 8.42
N LEU A 30 10.57 -5.60 8.82
CA LEU A 30 11.61 -6.20 7.99
C LEU A 30 11.11 -7.55 7.48
N ILE A 31 11.23 -7.80 6.18
CA ILE A 31 10.84 -9.06 5.55
C ILE A 31 12.03 -9.72 4.87
N ASP A 32 12.05 -11.06 4.85
CA ASP A 32 13.00 -11.86 4.08
C ASP A 32 12.56 -11.99 2.61
N MET A 33 13.37 -12.70 1.81
CA MET A 33 13.07 -13.00 0.40
C MET A 33 11.85 -13.90 0.18
N ASN A 34 11.36 -14.56 1.24
CA ASN A 34 10.14 -15.37 1.20
C ASN A 34 8.90 -14.59 1.64
N GLY A 35 9.03 -13.28 1.94
CA GLY A 35 7.93 -12.45 2.45
C GLY A 35 7.61 -12.67 3.94
N ASN A 36 8.44 -13.42 4.67
CA ASN A 36 8.25 -13.65 6.10
C ASN A 36 8.82 -12.50 6.91
N ARG A 37 8.09 -12.10 7.96
CA ARG A 37 8.51 -11.01 8.85
C ARG A 37 9.67 -11.43 9.73
N ILE A 38 10.84 -10.86 9.48
CA ILE A 38 12.01 -10.99 10.34
C ILE A 38 11.87 -10.12 11.59
N TYR A 39 11.32 -8.91 11.42
CA TYR A 39 11.03 -7.99 12.52
C TYR A 39 9.61 -7.44 12.38
N HIS A 40 8.91 -7.36 13.50
CA HIS A 40 7.62 -6.70 13.62
C HIS A 40 7.50 -6.11 15.04
N PRO A 41 6.89 -4.92 15.23
CA PRO A 41 6.74 -4.31 16.56
C PRO A 41 6.00 -5.21 17.56
N GLU A 42 5.01 -5.95 17.07
CA GLU A 42 4.36 -7.05 17.79
C GLU A 42 5.12 -8.37 17.54
N ALA A 43 5.80 -8.89 18.57
CA ALA A 43 6.63 -10.08 18.51
C ALA A 43 5.86 -11.33 18.03
N GLN A 44 4.58 -11.46 18.39
CA GLN A 44 3.71 -12.57 17.98
C GLN A 44 3.48 -12.67 16.46
N LYS A 45 3.80 -11.63 15.68
CA LYS A 45 3.63 -11.61 14.23
C LYS A 45 4.92 -11.95 13.45
N ILE A 46 6.04 -12.10 14.16
CA ILE A 46 7.34 -12.47 13.58
C ILE A 46 7.27 -13.91 13.07
N GLY A 47 7.89 -14.18 11.92
CA GLY A 47 7.89 -15.48 11.25
C GLY A 47 6.68 -15.75 10.36
N ALA A 48 5.57 -15.02 10.53
CA ALA A 48 4.43 -15.11 9.62
C ALA A 48 4.66 -14.29 8.36
N HIS A 49 4.02 -14.72 7.26
CA HIS A 49 4.05 -14.00 5.99
C HIS A 49 3.38 -12.62 6.09
N VAL A 50 3.89 -11.65 5.33
CA VAL A 50 3.30 -10.31 5.25
C VAL A 50 1.89 -10.38 4.64
N VAL A 51 1.03 -9.45 5.06
CA VAL A 51 -0.38 -9.38 4.61
C VAL A 51 -0.54 -8.13 3.77
N GLY A 52 -1.20 -8.27 2.61
CA GLY A 52 -1.51 -7.19 1.69
C GLY A 52 -1.14 -7.50 0.23
N GLY A 53 -0.24 -8.47 -0.01
CA GLY A 53 0.05 -8.99 -1.35
C GLY A 53 0.73 -8.00 -2.30
N ASP A 54 1.36 -6.97 -1.74
CA ASP A 54 2.02 -5.92 -2.51
C ASP A 54 3.54 -5.98 -2.40
N GLU A 55 4.13 -6.87 -1.61
CA GLU A 55 5.57 -7.00 -1.37
C GLU A 55 6.38 -7.51 -2.58
N GLY A 56 5.71 -8.11 -3.57
CA GLY A 56 6.37 -8.84 -4.65
C GLY A 56 7.30 -7.97 -5.51
N GLU A 57 6.97 -6.70 -5.74
CA GLU A 57 7.86 -5.80 -6.49
C GLU A 57 9.11 -5.42 -5.68
N ALA A 58 9.02 -5.37 -4.35
CA ALA A 58 10.14 -5.08 -3.47
C ALA A 58 11.16 -6.21 -3.49
N LEU A 59 10.66 -7.45 -3.48
CA LEU A 59 11.47 -8.67 -3.55
C LEU A 59 12.12 -8.89 -4.93
N LYS A 60 11.73 -8.09 -5.94
CA LYS A 60 12.40 -8.00 -7.25
C LYS A 60 13.41 -6.84 -7.33
N GLY A 61 13.73 -6.20 -6.20
CA GLY A 61 14.70 -5.12 -6.13
C GLY A 61 14.15 -3.73 -6.44
N LYS A 62 12.81 -3.55 -6.52
CA LYS A 62 12.22 -2.23 -6.79
C LYS A 62 11.88 -1.49 -5.50
N THR A 63 12.10 -0.18 -5.51
CA THR A 63 11.62 0.74 -4.47
C THR A 63 10.35 1.40 -4.96
N TYR A 64 9.27 1.36 -4.17
CA TYR A 64 7.98 1.93 -4.53
C TYR A 64 7.13 2.19 -3.30
N ILE A 65 6.04 2.92 -3.52
CA ILE A 65 5.00 3.18 -2.53
C ILE A 65 3.73 2.48 -3.01
N SER A 66 3.03 1.82 -2.09
CA SER A 66 1.80 1.09 -2.33
C SER A 66 0.73 1.50 -1.32
N SER A 67 -0.51 1.55 -1.76
CA SER A 67 -1.68 1.73 -0.89
C SER A 67 -2.46 0.43 -0.85
N ALA A 68 -2.50 -0.20 0.33
CA ALA A 68 -3.12 -1.50 0.48
C ALA A 68 -3.61 -1.75 1.91
N ARG A 69 -4.56 -2.68 2.02
CA ARG A 69 -5.14 -3.10 3.29
C ARG A 69 -4.29 -4.22 3.89
N GLY A 70 -3.63 -3.92 5.00
CA GLY A 70 -2.86 -4.89 5.78
C GLY A 70 -3.53 -5.22 7.11
N THR A 71 -2.75 -5.80 8.02
CA THR A 71 -3.18 -6.15 9.39
C THR A 71 -3.68 -4.94 10.20
N PHE A 72 -3.20 -3.74 9.88
CA PHE A 72 -3.58 -2.48 10.54
C PHE A 72 -4.66 -1.69 9.78
N GLY A 73 -5.34 -2.31 8.80
CA GLY A 73 -6.31 -1.64 7.94
C GLY A 73 -5.68 -1.01 6.71
N PHE A 74 -6.33 0.01 6.14
CA PHE A 74 -5.83 0.71 4.95
C PHE A 74 -4.60 1.55 5.29
N SER A 75 -3.51 1.34 4.56
CA SER A 75 -2.24 2.00 4.82
C SER A 75 -1.51 2.36 3.54
N GLN A 76 -0.84 3.51 3.53
CA GLN A 76 0.24 3.83 2.62
C GLN A 76 1.51 3.17 3.13
N ARG A 77 2.19 2.44 2.26
CA ARG A 77 3.35 1.61 2.58
C ARG A 77 4.47 1.90 1.60
N ALA A 78 5.64 2.26 2.12
CA ALA A 78 6.86 2.37 1.35
C ALA A 78 7.67 1.08 1.49
N PHE A 79 8.12 0.55 0.36
CA PHE A 79 8.93 -0.65 0.28
C PHE A 79 10.31 -0.31 -0.28
N ARG A 80 11.36 -0.80 0.36
CA ARG A 80 12.74 -0.66 -0.11
C ARG A 80 13.51 -1.98 0.03
N PRO A 81 14.15 -2.49 -1.02
CA PRO A 81 14.96 -3.70 -0.95
C PRO A 81 16.21 -3.49 -0.09
N VAL A 82 16.64 -4.56 0.58
CA VAL A 82 17.87 -4.60 1.39
C VAL A 82 18.85 -5.56 0.73
N TYR A 83 20.09 -5.10 0.56
CA TYR A 83 21.16 -5.87 -0.05
C TYR A 83 22.26 -6.16 0.96
N ALA A 84 22.84 -7.35 0.88
CA ALA A 84 24.09 -7.67 1.55
C ALA A 84 25.27 -7.00 0.84
N GLU A 85 26.44 -6.99 1.48
CA GLU A 85 27.67 -6.39 0.95
C GLU A 85 28.09 -6.95 -0.42
N ASN A 86 27.75 -8.22 -0.69
CA ASN A 86 28.01 -8.87 -1.98
C ASN A 86 27.00 -8.51 -3.09
N GLY A 87 26.10 -7.56 -2.86
CA GLY A 87 25.06 -7.14 -3.80
C GLY A 87 23.85 -8.08 -3.89
N ARG A 88 23.82 -9.18 -3.13
CA ARG A 88 22.67 -10.08 -3.07
C ARG A 88 21.54 -9.45 -2.27
N GLN A 89 20.34 -9.41 -2.85
CA GLN A 89 19.15 -9.00 -2.09
C GLN A 89 18.86 -10.03 -0.98
N VAL A 90 18.67 -9.54 0.25
CA VAL A 90 18.38 -10.37 1.43
C VAL A 90 16.95 -10.21 1.94
N GLY A 91 16.25 -9.18 1.47
CA GLY A 91 14.87 -8.91 1.85
C GLY A 91 14.44 -7.51 1.48
N ALA A 92 13.49 -6.96 2.25
CA ALA A 92 13.03 -5.59 2.12
C ALA A 92 12.60 -4.99 3.46
N VAL A 93 12.65 -3.65 3.54
CA VAL A 93 12.06 -2.86 4.62
C VAL A 93 10.71 -2.33 4.16
N VAL A 94 9.72 -2.43 5.03
CA VAL A 94 8.38 -1.90 4.85
C VAL A 94 8.09 -0.89 5.94
N VAL A 95 7.74 0.33 5.55
CA VAL A 95 7.33 1.39 6.48
C VAL A 95 5.92 1.82 6.12
N GLY A 96 5.04 1.92 7.10
CA GLY A 96 3.63 2.22 6.86
C GLY A 96 3.10 3.37 7.71
N ILE A 97 2.25 4.20 7.11
CA ILE A 97 1.37 5.14 7.82
C ILE A 97 -0.10 4.72 7.60
N MET A 98 -0.95 4.98 8.58
CA MET A 98 -2.39 4.81 8.40
C MET A 98 -2.89 5.86 7.42
N SER A 99 -3.53 5.44 6.34
CA SER A 99 -4.25 6.36 5.48
C SER A 99 -5.60 6.62 6.11
N ARG A 100 -5.87 7.88 6.49
CA ARG A 100 -7.20 8.33 6.93
C ARG A 100 -8.19 8.37 5.77
N ASP A 101 -7.68 8.35 4.54
CA ASP A 101 -8.48 8.30 3.34
C ASP A 101 -8.85 6.84 3.06
N GLU A 102 -10.11 6.51 3.34
CA GLU A 102 -10.83 5.63 2.44
C GLU A 102 -10.60 6.20 1.04
N VAL A 103 -9.70 5.61 0.26
CA VAL A 103 -9.70 5.81 -1.17
C VAL A 103 -11.07 5.29 -1.59
N ARG A 104 -12.04 6.22 -1.68
CA ARG A 104 -13.31 5.99 -2.34
C ARG A 104 -12.92 5.43 -3.69
N SER A 105 -13.12 4.13 -3.85
CA SER A 105 -12.93 3.47 -5.12
C SER A 105 -13.70 4.31 -6.15
N PRO A 106 -13.11 4.68 -7.30
CA PRO A 106 -13.80 5.48 -8.31
C PRO A 106 -15.10 4.80 -8.80
N ALA A 107 -15.30 3.51 -8.48
CA ALA A 107 -16.57 2.80 -8.62
C ALA A 107 -17.79 3.52 -8.00
N ASN A 108 -17.61 4.36 -6.97
CA ASN A 108 -18.72 5.12 -6.36
C ASN A 108 -18.91 6.54 -6.90
N ILE A 109 -18.11 6.98 -7.88
CA ILE A 109 -18.27 8.32 -8.51
C ILE A 109 -19.24 8.25 -9.70
N CYS A 110 -19.49 7.05 -10.26
CA CYS A 110 -20.45 6.89 -11.35
C CYS A 110 -21.92 6.77 -10.89
N GLY A 111 -22.18 6.69 -9.58
CA GLY A 111 -23.52 6.48 -9.00
C GLY A 111 -24.05 7.63 -8.13
N ALA A 112 -23.33 8.75 -8.01
CA ALA A 112 -23.86 9.91 -7.31
C ALA A 112 -24.94 10.57 -8.18
N ALA A 113 -26.17 10.10 -7.98
CA ALA A 113 -27.39 10.60 -8.58
C ALA A 113 -27.42 12.13 -8.52
N PHE A 114 -27.62 12.74 -9.70
CA PHE A 114 -28.03 14.13 -9.79
C PHE A 114 -29.25 14.36 -8.90
N PRO A 115 -29.31 15.46 -8.12
CA PRO A 115 -30.49 15.77 -7.34
C PRO A 115 -31.72 15.88 -8.25
N GLU A 116 -32.79 15.19 -7.87
CA GLU A 116 -33.99 14.89 -8.67
C GLU A 116 -34.92 16.09 -8.90
N ASN A 117 -34.40 17.33 -8.93
CA ASN A 117 -35.24 18.52 -8.86
C ASN A 117 -35.06 19.55 -10.00
N LEU A 118 -34.70 19.08 -11.20
CA LEU A 118 -34.79 19.89 -12.41
C LEU A 118 -35.44 19.11 -13.58
N ARG A 119 -36.65 18.56 -13.33
CA ARG A 119 -37.57 18.08 -14.37
C ARG A 119 -38.78 19.00 -14.47
N ARG A 120 -38.64 20.06 -15.27
CA ARG A 120 -39.68 20.91 -15.93
C ARG A 120 -38.87 22.16 -16.32
N GLN A 121 -38.56 22.45 -17.57
CA GLN A 121 -39.43 22.55 -18.73
C GLN A 121 -38.60 22.27 -20.01
N ARG A 122 -39.19 21.55 -20.97
CA ARG A 122 -38.74 21.46 -22.38
C ARG A 122 -39.43 22.63 -23.16
N PRO A 123 -39.03 23.05 -24.39
CA PRO A 123 -38.58 22.12 -25.44
C PRO A 123 -37.63 22.66 -26.56
N PHE A 124 -37.29 21.72 -27.46
CA PHE A 124 -36.76 21.90 -28.82
C PHE A 124 -35.36 22.52 -28.98
N ALA A 125 -34.35 21.65 -29.09
CA ALA A 125 -33.31 21.79 -30.10
C ALA A 125 -32.79 20.40 -30.50
N MET A 126 -33.09 20.00 -31.73
CA MET A 126 -32.33 18.96 -32.42
C MET A 126 -30.92 19.51 -32.63
N PHE A 127 -29.95 19.00 -31.89
CA PHE A 127 -28.54 19.13 -32.27
C PHE A 127 -27.95 17.73 -32.42
N SER A 128 -27.51 17.48 -33.64
CA SER A 128 -26.71 16.34 -34.06
C SER A 128 -25.47 16.18 -33.17
N LEU A 129 -25.25 14.95 -32.69
CA LEU A 129 -24.03 14.52 -32.02
C LEU A 129 -22.81 14.74 -32.95
N PRO A 130 -21.73 15.38 -32.50
CA PRO A 130 -20.43 15.18 -33.11
C PRO A 130 -19.87 13.83 -32.63
N SER A 131 -19.74 12.90 -33.58
CA SER A 131 -19.06 11.63 -33.44
C SER A 131 -17.55 11.81 -33.44
N SER A 132 -16.96 12.15 -32.29
CA SER A 132 -15.56 11.89 -31.96
C SER A 132 -15.19 12.40 -30.56
N CYS A 133 -15.32 11.53 -29.54
CA CYS A 133 -14.56 11.69 -28.31
C CYS A 133 -13.14 11.15 -28.56
N PRO A 134 -12.06 11.92 -28.34
CA PRO A 134 -10.72 11.38 -28.34
C PRO A 134 -10.54 10.54 -27.06
N VAL A 135 -10.52 9.22 -27.23
CA VAL A 135 -10.15 8.28 -26.16
C VAL A 135 -8.63 8.37 -26.00
N PHE A 136 -8.18 8.94 -24.89
CA PHE A 136 -6.79 8.81 -24.44
C PHE A 136 -6.78 7.74 -23.34
N GLU A 137 -6.24 6.58 -23.68
CA GLU A 137 -6.39 5.32 -22.94
C GLU A 137 -5.02 4.84 -22.45
N PRO A 138 -4.89 4.53 -21.15
CA PRO A 138 -4.25 3.26 -20.82
C PRO A 138 -4.98 2.43 -19.75
N TYR A 139 -6.26 2.71 -19.44
CA TYR A 139 -6.97 2.05 -18.30
C TYR A 139 -8.22 1.22 -18.66
N ALA A 140 -8.40 0.77 -19.91
CA ALA A 140 -9.51 -0.12 -20.28
C ALA A 140 -9.16 -1.62 -20.26
N GLN A 141 -8.72 -2.12 -19.10
CA GLN A 141 -8.66 -3.57 -18.85
C GLN A 141 -9.41 -4.02 -17.59
N TRP A 142 -10.17 -3.14 -16.96
CA TRP A 142 -10.91 -3.45 -15.73
C TRP A 142 -12.39 -3.04 -15.84
N CYS A 143 -13.08 -3.53 -16.86
CA CYS A 143 -14.55 -3.65 -16.89
C CYS A 143 -14.93 -4.74 -17.90
N ARG A 144 -15.10 -5.97 -17.41
CA ARG A 144 -15.89 -7.02 -18.06
C ARG A 144 -16.96 -7.48 -17.10
#